data_AF-W4HMY5-F1
#
_entry.id   AF-W4HMY5-F1
#
_cell.length_a   1.000
_cell.length_b   1.000
_cell.length_c   1.000
_cell.angle_alpha   90.00
_cell.angle_beta   90.00
_cell.angle_gamma   90.00
#
_symmetry.space_group_name_H-M   'P 1'
#
loop_
_entity.id
_entity.type
_entity.pdbx_description
1 polymer ?
#
loop_
_entity_poly.entity_id
_entity_poly.type
_entity_poly.pdbx_seq_one_letter_code
_entity_poly.pdbx_strand_id
1 'polypeptide(L)' 'MDAAFIVPILALITILAGILFAMKSQRDVEKARQDPNDPNSALAADGPKPRS' A
#
# COMPACT_ATOMS: atom_id res chain seq x y z
N MET A 1 32.79 -24.13 3.59
CA MET A 1 32.16 -23.19 4.54
C MET A 1 30.70 -23.53 4.59
N ASP A 2 30.13 -23.72 5.79
CA ASP A 2 28.71 -23.99 5.97
C ASP A 2 27.90 -22.73 5.62
N ALA A 3 26.94 -22.84 4.71
CA ALA A 3 26.11 -21.72 4.26
C ALA A 3 24.98 -21.40 5.24
N ALA A 4 24.82 -22.14 6.34
CA ALA A 4 23.75 -21.94 7.31
C ALA A 4 23.65 -20.51 7.87
N PHE A 5 24.75 -19.74 7.90
CA PHE A 5 24.74 -18.35 8.36
C PHE A 5 23.98 -17.38 7.43
N ILE A 6 23.78 -17.72 6.15
CA ILE A 6 23.11 -16.82 5.19
C ILE A 6 21.59 -16.85 5.32
N VAL A 7 21.04 -17.94 5.85
CA VAL A 7 19.60 -18.14 6.03
C VAL A 7 18.95 -17.02 6.87
N PRO A 8 19.45 -16.69 8.08
CA PRO A 8 18.86 -15.59 8.86
C PRO A 8 19.02 -14.23 8.17
N ILE A 9 20.11 -14.00 7.42
CA ILE A 9 20.33 -12.76 6.69
C ILE A 9 19.28 -12.58 5.60
N LEU A 10 19.02 -13.63 4.81
CA LEU A 10 17.98 -13.61 3.77
C LEU A 10 16.59 -13.42 4.36
N ALA A 11 16.31 -14.02 5.53
CA ALA A 11 15.06 -13.81 6.24
C ALA A 11 14.87 -12.33 6.62
N LEU A 12 15.90 -11.68 7.18
CA LEU A 12 15.85 -10.26 7.53
C LEU A 12 15.63 -9.37 6.30
N ILE A 13 16.31 -9.66 5.19
CA ILE A 13 16.12 -8.93 3.92
C ILE A 13 14.68 -9.10 3.41
N THR A 14 14.13 -10.31 3.49
CA THR A 14 12.76 -10.60 3.04
C THR A 14 11.73 -9.83 3.87
N ILE A 15 11.90 -9.81 5.20
CA ILE A 15 11.02 -9.03 6.09
C ILE A 15 11.14 -7.54 5.78
N LEU A 16 12.35 -7.02 5.60
CA LEU A 16 12.57 -5.61 5.25
C LEU A 16 11.89 -5.24 3.93
N ALA A 17 12.00 -6.08 2.90
CA ALA A 17 11.33 -5.88 1.62
C ALA A 17 9.80 -5.86 1.79
N GLY A 18 9.23 -6.74 2.61
CA GLY A 18 7.81 -6.75 2.94
C GLY A 18 7.34 -5.47 3.63
N ILE A 19 8.12 -4.94 4.57
CA ILE A 19 7.82 -3.67 5.27
C ILE A 19 7.81 -2.51 4.27
N LEU A 20 8.83 -2.40 3.41
CA LEU A 20 8.90 -1.34 2.39
C LEU A 20 7.73 -1.44 1.40
N PHE A 21 7.36 -2.65 0.98
CA PHE A 21 6.20 -2.87 0.14
C PHE A 21 4.90 -2.44 0.82
N ALA A 22 4.70 -2.80 2.09
CA ALA A 22 3.52 -2.41 2.87
C ALA A 22 3.43 -0.89 3.01
N MET A 23 4.55 -0.22 3.31
CA MET A 23 4.61 1.25 3.39
C MET A 23 4.29 1.91 2.05
N LYS A 24 4.83 1.39 0.94
CA LYS A 24 4.52 1.87 -0.40
C LYS A 24 3.05 1.68 -0.74
N SER A 25 2.50 0.50 -0.47
CA SER A 25 1.08 0.19 -0.71
C SER A 25 0.17 1.11 0.07
N GLN A 26 0.48 1.41 1.34
CA GLN A 26 -0.30 2.36 2.13
C GLN A 26 -0.26 3.77 1.54
N ARG A 27 0.93 4.24 1.11
CA ARG A 27 1.05 5.55 0.46
C ARG A 27 0.30 5.63 -0.86
N ASP A 28 0.34 4.57 -1.66
CA ASP A 28 -0.36 4.51 -2.94
C ASP A 28 -1.90 4.50 -2.72
N VAL A 29 -2.39 3.77 -1.72
CA VAL A 29 -3.81 3.77 -1.32
C VAL A 29 -4.25 5.13 -0.75
N GLU A 30 -3.43 5.76 0.09
CA GLU A 30 -3.74 7.07 0.67
C GLU A 30 -3.77 8.15 -0.42
N LYS A 31 -2.83 8.10 -1.37
CA LYS A 31 -2.83 8.99 -2.54
C LYS A 31 -4.07 8.81 -3.40
N ALA A 32 -4.51 7.58 -3.62
CA ALA A 32 -5.75 7.29 -4.36
C ALA A 32 -6.99 7.79 -3.59
N ARG A 33 -7.02 7.63 -2.26
CA ARG A 33 -8.10 8.17 -1.43
C ARG A 33 -8.20 9.70 -1.46
N GLN A 34 -7.06 10.37 -1.49
CA GLN A 34 -6.98 11.83 -1.56
C GLN A 34 -7.23 12.37 -2.98
N ASP A 35 -7.32 11.52 -3.99
CA ASP A 35 -7.72 11.92 -5.34
C ASP A 35 -9.24 12.21 -5.36
N PRO A 36 -9.66 13.47 -5.61
CA PRO A 36 -11.07 13.83 -5.68
C PRO A 36 -11.78 13.30 -6.93
N ASN A 37 -11.03 12.79 -7.93
CA ASN A 37 -11.57 12.21 -9.16
C ASN A 37 -11.56 10.68 -9.16
N ASP A 38 -11.12 10.00 -8.09
CA ASP A 38 -11.23 8.55 -7.99
C ASP A 38 -12.71 8.15 -7.79
N PRO A 39 -13.29 7.30 -8.66
CA PRO A 39 -14.69 6.88 -8.57
C PRO A 39 -15.04 6.14 -7.27
N ASN A 40 -14.04 5.67 -6.52
CA ASN A 40 -14.18 5.03 -5.22
C ASN A 40 -13.78 5.93 -4.04
N SER A 41 -13.41 7.20 -4.28
CA SER A 41 -13.12 8.15 -3.20
C SER A 41 -14.40 8.52 -2.45
N ALA A 42 -14.33 8.58 -1.12
CA ALA A 42 -15.46 8.95 -0.27
C ALA A 42 -16.03 10.34 -0.61
N LEU A 43 -15.22 11.24 -1.18
CA LEU A 43 -15.67 12.57 -1.61
C LEU A 43 -16.56 12.51 -2.88
N ALA A 44 -16.38 11.51 -3.74
CA ALA A 44 -17.25 11.27 -4.90
C ALA A 44 -18.61 10.69 -4.48
N ALA A 45 -18.70 10.03 -3.32
CA ALA A 45 -19.96 9.53 -2.76
C ALA A 45 -20.86 10.65 -2.22
N ASP A 46 -20.29 11.80 -1.83
CA ASP A 46 -21.00 12.98 -1.32
C ASP A 46 -21.33 14.03 -2.40
N GLY A 47 -21.00 13.76 -3.68
CA GLY A 47 -21.43 14.60 -4.81
C GLY A 47 -22.96 14.69 -4.89
N PRO A 48 -23.52 15.80 -5.41
CA PRO A 48 -24.97 16.02 -5.41
C PRO A 48 -25.69 14.91 -6.17
N LYS A 49 -26.40 14.04 -5.44
CA LYS A 49 -27.28 13.02 -6.02
C LYS A 49 -28.26 13.71 -6.98
N PRO A 50 -28.31 13.34 -8.27
CA PRO A 50 -29.40 13.77 -9.12
C PRO A 50 -30.70 13.20 -8.56
N ARG A 51 -31.63 14.08 -8.17
CA ARG A 51 -33.01 13.72 -7.87
C ARG A 51 -33.68 13.32 -9.19
N SER A 52 -33.79 12.02 -9.45
CA SER A 52 -34.72 11.45 -10.42
C SER A 52 -35.86 10.76 -9.69
#